data_AF-A0A254NFE0-F1
#
_entry.id   AF-A0A254NFE0-F1
#
_cell.length_a   1.000
_cell.length_b   1.000
_cell.length_c   1.000
_cell.angle_alpha   90.00
_cell.angle_beta   90.00
_cell.angle_gamma   90.00
#
_symmetry.space_group_name_H-M   'P 1'
#
loop_
_entity.id
_entity.type
_entity.pdbx_description
1 polymer ?
#
loop_
_entity_poly.entity_id
_entity_poly.type
_entity_poly.pdbx_seq_one_letter_code
_entity_poly.pdbx_strand_id
1 'polypeptide(L)'
;MKPTMKIYKITVSAGASIHDEGVHHGLEPWGHDTPVMKGWDDEGTLYYVPEGYEVARTTEGRLGLFDAAGQSVDIYTNSENKPYILTDHEILIIQTA
;
A
#
# COMPACT_ATOMS: atom_id res chain seq x y z
N MET A 1 -14.42 9.49 -15.27
CA MET A 1 -13.26 9.88 -14.44
C MET A 1 -12.67 8.59 -13.89
N LYS A 2 -11.35 8.37 -13.99
CA LYS A 2 -10.76 7.15 -13.42
C LYS A 2 -10.79 7.25 -11.89
N PRO A 3 -11.23 6.20 -11.17
CA PRO A 3 -11.18 6.19 -9.71
C PRO A 3 -9.74 6.32 -9.23
N THR A 4 -9.55 7.02 -8.11
CA THR A 4 -8.25 7.22 -7.49
C THR A 4 -8.26 6.71 -6.05
N MET A 5 -7.07 6.39 -5.56
CA MET A 5 -6.83 5.99 -4.18
C MET A 5 -5.58 6.68 -3.65
N LYS A 6 -5.51 6.82 -2.33
CA LYS A 6 -4.36 7.39 -1.65
C LYS A 6 -3.48 6.26 -1.12
N ILE A 7 -2.22 6.25 -1.54
CA ILE A 7 -1.22 5.28 -1.08
C ILE A 7 -0.14 6.05 -0.32
N TYR A 8 0.17 5.58 0.87
CA TYR A 8 1.20 6.10 1.77
C TYR A 8 2.51 5.35 1.53
N LYS A 9 3.58 6.08 1.23
CA LYS A 9 4.94 5.56 1.24
C LYS A 9 5.47 5.63 2.66
N ILE A 10 5.37 4.52 3.37
CA ILE A 10 5.79 4.36 4.76
C ILE A 10 7.28 4.01 4.79
N THR A 11 8.06 4.75 5.57
CA THR A 11 9.46 4.43 5.86
C THR A 11 9.58 3.99 7.31
N VAL A 12 9.94 2.72 7.51
CA VAL A 12 10.27 2.17 8.82
C VAL A 12 11.77 2.35 9.06
N SER A 13 12.10 3.17 10.04
CA SER A 13 13.47 3.55 10.39
C SER A 13 14.07 2.76 11.55
N ALA A 14 13.22 2.08 12.31
CA ALA A 14 13.61 1.11 13.33
C ALA A 14 12.51 0.04 13.41
N GLY A 15 12.90 -1.22 13.31
CA GLY A 15 12.01 -2.37 13.39
C GLY A 15 12.26 -3.25 14.63
N ALA A 16 11.32 -4.14 14.92
CA ALA A 16 11.56 -5.19 15.92
C ALA A 16 12.63 -6.20 15.42
N SER A 17 12.73 -6.35 14.11
CA SER A 17 13.77 -7.03 13.36
C SER A 17 14.28 -6.16 12.22
N ILE A 18 15.50 -6.40 11.74
CA ILE A 18 16.05 -5.73 10.55
C ILE A 18 15.20 -5.96 9.29
N HIS A 19 14.41 -7.04 9.28
CA HIS A 19 13.49 -7.35 8.18
C HIS A 19 12.23 -6.46 8.17
N ASP A 20 11.97 -5.73 9.26
CA ASP A 20 10.84 -4.80 9.34
C ASP A 20 11.23 -3.37 8.92
N GLU A 21 12.54 -3.10 8.73
CA GLU A 21 13.06 -1.81 8.30
C GLU A 21 12.99 -1.65 6.78
N GLY A 22 12.77 -0.42 6.32
CA GLY A 22 12.73 -0.08 4.90
C GLY A 22 11.46 0.64 4.46
N VAL A 23 11.20 0.59 3.15
CA VAL A 23 10.07 1.29 2.54
C VAL A 23 8.96 0.30 2.22
N HIS A 24 7.75 0.66 2.63
CA HIS A 24 6.52 -0.06 2.34
C HIS A 24 5.48 0.90 1.78
N HIS A 25 4.52 0.37 1.03
CA HIS A 25 3.38 1.13 0.54
C HIS A 25 2.11 0.55 1.14
N GLY A 26 1.19 1.41 1.58
CA GLY A 26 -0.05 0.99 2.21
C GLY A 26 -1.19 1.97 1.94
N LEU A 27 -2.41 1.50 2.18
CA LEU A 27 -3.63 2.31 2.10
C LEU A 27 -3.95 3.07 3.38
N GLU A 28 -3.19 2.81 4.45
CA GLU A 28 -3.31 3.46 5.74
C GLU A 28 -1.97 4.17 6.05
N PRO A 29 -2.00 5.33 6.73
CA PRO A 29 -0.78 6.02 7.15
C PRO A 29 -0.02 5.23 8.23
N TRP A 30 1.23 5.63 8.50
CA TRP A 30 2.07 5.06 9.55
C TRP A 30 1.38 5.06 10.93
N GLY A 31 0.60 6.10 11.21
CA GLY A 31 -0.10 6.25 12.48
C GLY A 31 0.81 6.80 13.57
N HIS A 32 1.53 5.93 14.30
CA HIS A 32 2.38 6.34 15.42
C HIS A 32 3.53 5.37 15.68
N ASP A 33 4.59 5.90 16.29
CA ASP A 33 5.72 5.10 16.77
C ASP A 33 5.34 4.26 17.99
N THR A 34 5.99 3.09 18.10
CA THR A 34 5.97 2.22 19.27
C THR A 34 7.39 2.11 19.86
N PRO A 35 7.57 1.50 21.06
CA PRO A 35 8.91 1.33 21.63
C PRO A 35 9.89 0.55 20.74
N VAL A 36 9.38 -0.31 19.86
CA VAL A 36 10.17 -1.19 18.99
C VAL A 36 9.99 -0.91 17.49
N MET A 37 9.12 0.03 17.12
CA MET A 37 8.92 0.42 15.72
C MET A 37 8.82 1.93 15.57
N LYS A 38 9.61 2.50 14.66
CA LYS A 38 9.60 3.94 14.37
C LYS A 38 9.55 4.21 12.89
N GLY A 39 8.83 5.24 12.48
CA GLY A 39 8.67 5.53 11.06
C GLY A 39 7.90 6.81 10.78
N TRP A 40 7.63 7.01 9.50
CA TRP A 40 6.82 8.10 8.98
C TRP A 40 6.27 7.72 7.61
N ASP A 41 5.32 8.48 7.10
CA ASP A 41 4.83 8.37 5.72
C ASP A 41 4.95 9.70 4.96
N ASP A 42 4.73 9.66 3.65
CA ASP A 42 4.79 10.81 2.74
C ASP A 42 3.49 11.66 2.73
N GLU A 43 2.67 11.55 3.78
CA GLU A 43 1.29 12.06 3.86
C GLU A 43 0.34 11.47 2.81
N GLY A 44 0.82 10.55 1.97
CA GLY A 44 0.11 9.82 0.94
C GLY A 44 -0.03 10.55 -0.39
N THR A 45 0.28 9.84 -1.46
CA THR A 45 0.18 10.28 -2.85
C THR A 45 -1.05 9.68 -3.53
N LEU A 46 -1.67 10.40 -4.47
CA LEU A 46 -2.80 9.89 -5.24
C LEU A 46 -2.34 9.01 -6.40
N TYR A 47 -3.00 7.86 -6.54
CA TYR A 47 -2.78 6.89 -7.60
C TYR A 47 -4.10 6.52 -8.26
N TYR A 48 -4.04 6.11 -9.53
CA TYR A 48 -5.20 5.51 -10.19
C TYR A 48 -5.44 4.11 -9.62
N VAL A 49 -6.71 3.79 -9.34
CA VAL A 49 -7.10 2.40 -9.05
C VAL A 49 -6.96 1.60 -10.35
N PRO A 50 -6.21 0.48 -10.34
CA PRO A 50 -6.06 -0.37 -11.52
C PRO A 50 -7.41 -0.86 -12.05
N GLU A 51 -7.50 -1.10 -13.35
CA GLU A 51 -8.73 -1.58 -13.97
C GLU A 51 -9.10 -2.97 -13.44
N GLY A 52 -10.37 -3.17 -13.08
CA GLY A 52 -10.85 -4.42 -12.48
C GLY A 52 -10.64 -4.52 -10.96
N TYR A 53 -10.16 -3.45 -10.32
CA TYR A 53 -9.98 -3.39 -8.87
C TYR A 53 -10.88 -2.34 -8.22
N GLU A 54 -11.16 -2.55 -6.93
CA GLU A 54 -11.95 -1.65 -6.11
C GLU A 54 -11.23 -1.37 -4.79
N VAL A 55 -11.33 -0.14 -4.30
CA VAL A 55 -10.90 0.21 -2.93
C VAL A 55 -12.13 0.26 -2.05
N ALA A 56 -12.16 -0.60 -1.04
CA ALA A 56 -13.28 -0.72 -0.11
C ALA A 56 -12.77 -0.91 1.33
N ARG A 57 -13.68 -0.86 2.31
CA ARG A 57 -13.37 -1.22 3.69
C ARG A 57 -13.68 -2.68 3.95
N THR A 58 -12.77 -3.35 4.65
CA THR A 58 -13.00 -4.67 5.24
C THR A 58 -14.08 -4.60 6.33
N THR A 59 -14.53 -5.76 6.82
CA THR A 59 -15.47 -5.86 7.95
C THR A 59 -14.91 -5.25 9.25
N GLU A 60 -13.59 -5.14 9.37
CA GLU A 60 -12.91 -4.50 10.51
C GLU A 60 -12.73 -2.99 10.31
N GLY A 61 -13.22 -2.45 9.19
CA GLY A 61 -13.13 -1.03 8.87
C GLY A 61 -11.81 -0.61 8.22
N ARG A 62 -10.84 -1.52 8.04
CA ARG A 62 -9.55 -1.22 7.38
C ARG A 62 -9.72 -1.06 5.88
N LEU A 63 -9.00 -0.12 5.27
CA LEU A 63 -9.04 0.10 3.83
C LEU A 63 -8.24 -1.02 3.11
N GLY A 64 -8.83 -1.62 2.09
CA GLY A 64 -8.22 -2.68 1.28
C GLY A 64 -8.42 -2.43 -0.21
N LEU A 65 -7.57 -3.06 -1.02
CA LEU A 65 -7.71 -3.14 -2.47
C LEU A 65 -8.21 -4.55 -2.81
N PHE A 66 -9.25 -4.63 -3.62
CA PHE A 66 -9.91 -5.89 -3.95
C PHE A 66 -9.94 -6.10 -5.46
N ASP A 67 -9.71 -7.33 -5.89
CA ASP A 67 -9.83 -7.72 -7.29
C ASP A 67 -11.31 -7.91 -7.71
N ALA A 68 -11.53 -8.24 -8.98
CA ALA A 68 -12.87 -8.47 -9.53
C ALA A 68 -13.60 -9.69 -8.92
N ALA A 69 -12.88 -10.59 -8.25
CA ALA A 69 -13.45 -11.71 -7.50
C ALA A 69 -13.78 -11.35 -6.04
N GLY A 70 -13.47 -10.12 -5.62
CA GLY A 70 -13.66 -9.63 -4.25
C GLY A 70 -12.57 -10.11 -3.28
N GLN A 71 -11.44 -10.61 -3.78
CA GLN A 71 -10.32 -11.01 -2.93
C GLN A 71 -9.42 -9.81 -2.63
N SER A 72 -8.94 -9.72 -1.39
CA SER A 72 -8.01 -8.67 -0.98
C SER A 72 -6.64 -8.91 -1.62
N VAL A 73 -6.04 -7.84 -2.13
CA VAL A 73 -4.73 -7.84 -2.77
C VAL A 73 -3.79 -6.91 -2.01
N ASP A 74 -2.59 -7.41 -1.72
CA ASP A 74 -1.54 -6.65 -1.05
C ASP A 74 -0.85 -5.68 -2.02
N ILE A 75 -0.50 -4.50 -1.52
CA ILE A 75 0.33 -3.53 -2.23
C ILE A 75 1.79 -3.75 -1.82
N TYR A 76 2.62 -4.10 -2.78
CA TYR A 76 4.04 -4.34 -2.61
C TYR A 76 4.87 -3.12 -3.02
N THR A 77 6.12 -3.09 -2.56
CA THR A 77 7.09 -2.06 -2.93
C THR A 77 8.23 -2.68 -3.72
N ASN A 78 8.50 -2.16 -4.92
CA ASN A 78 9.61 -2.65 -5.73
C ASN A 78 10.94 -1.99 -5.37
N SER A 79 12.04 -2.40 -6.00
CA SER A 79 13.38 -1.84 -5.78
C SER A 79 13.53 -0.37 -6.15
N GLU A 80 12.58 0.20 -6.90
CA GLU A 80 12.53 1.63 -7.25
C GLU A 80 11.65 2.44 -6.28
N ASN A 81 11.18 1.82 -5.19
CA ASN A 81 10.21 2.41 -4.26
C ASN A 81 8.89 2.81 -4.91
N LYS A 82 8.41 2.03 -5.89
CA LYS A 82 7.09 2.21 -6.50
C LYS A 82 6.10 1.16 -5.99
N PRO A 83 4.83 1.54 -5.75
CA PRO A 83 3.80 0.58 -5.37
C PRO A 83 3.39 -0.29 -6.57
N TYR A 84 3.19 -1.57 -6.31
CA TYR A 84 2.71 -2.53 -7.31
C TYR A 84 1.83 -3.60 -6.68
N ILE A 85 1.06 -4.30 -7.51
CA ILE A 85 0.32 -5.50 -7.13
C ILE A 85 0.83 -6.70 -7.91
N LEU A 86 0.75 -7.88 -7.30
CA LEU A 86 1.02 -9.15 -7.94
C LEU A 86 -0.29 -9.73 -8.46
N THR A 87 -0.29 -10.13 -9.72
CA THR A 87 -1.38 -10.90 -10.33
C THR A 87 -0.86 -12.29 -10.68
N ASP A 88 -1.76 -13.22 -11.01
CA ASP A 88 -1.39 -14.58 -11.47
C ASP A 88 -0.49 -14.58 -12.73
N HIS A 89 -0.48 -13.47 -13.47
CA HIS A 89 0.16 -13.38 -14.79
C HIS A 89 1.37 -12.45 -14.81
N GLU A 90 1.35 -11.37 -14.02
CA GLU A 90 2.36 -10.31 -14.07
C GLU A 90 2.40 -9.40 -12.82
N ILE A 91 3.44 -8.57 -12.76
CA ILE A 91 3.57 -7.43 -11.84
C ILE A 91 2.87 -6.22 -12.47
N LEU A 92 1.89 -5.63 -11.78
CA LEU A 92 1.23 -4.41 -12.21
C LEU A 92 1.69 -3.22 -11.36
N ILE A 93 2.45 -2.31 -11.96
CA ILE A 93 2.89 -1.06 -11.30
C ILE A 93 1.72 -0.08 -11.25
N ILE A 94 1.41 0.41 -10.05
CA ILE A 94 0.31 1.35 -9.83
C ILE A 94 0.75 2.75 -10.26
N GLN A 95 -0.02 3.37 -11.15
CA GLN A 95 0.33 4.67 -11.74
C GLN A 95 -0.18 5.83 -10.88
N THR A 96 0.62 6.87 -10.72
CA THR A 96 0.22 8.13 -10.06
C THR A 96 -0.92 8.80 -10.83
N ALA A 97 -1.84 9.46 -10.10
CA ALA A 97 -3.01 10.14 -10.67
C ALA A 97 -2.65 11.46 -11.38
#